data_AF-R5G872-F1
#
_entry.id   AF-R5G872-F1
#
_cell.length_a   1.000
_cell.length_b   1.000
_cell.length_c   1.000
_cell.angle_alpha   90.00
_cell.angle_beta   90.00
_cell.angle_gamma   90.00
#
_symmetry.space_group_name_H-M   'P 1'
#
loop_
_entity.id
_entity.type
_entity.pdbx_description
1 polymer ?
#
loop_
_entity_poly.entity_id
_entity_poly.type
_entity_poly.pdbx_seq_one_letter_code
_entity_poly.pdbx_strand_id
1 'polypeptide(L)'
;MKKLKIGRNSFIYIRKTSGTISYRKWVEYIEQNREYFIWYENTTKGQTIQKKVDEFSEDIRPAILYMLNKSNVYCTNKLSKNYWDCVVTYINSGELSVSLEKRISKKIAAKLLEMAEYLDAKIVIDEKYLFESVDQLTW
;
A
#
# COMPACT_ATOMS: atom_id res chain seq x y z
N MET A 1 -14.11 -9.82 -20.00
CA MET A 1 -13.39 -9.15 -18.89
C MET A 1 -12.24 -8.33 -19.46
N LYS A 2 -12.11 -7.05 -19.07
CA LYS A 2 -11.12 -6.13 -19.67
C LYS A 2 -9.70 -6.46 -19.21
N LYS A 3 -8.78 -6.56 -20.15
CA LYS A 3 -7.36 -6.78 -19.91
C LYS A 3 -6.64 -5.47 -19.52
N LEU A 4 -5.76 -5.54 -18.52
CA LEU A 4 -5.08 -4.40 -17.88
C LEU A 4 -3.58 -4.66 -17.75
N LYS A 5 -2.79 -3.61 -18.03
CA LYS A 5 -1.34 -3.59 -17.82
C LYS A 5 -1.06 -2.66 -16.63
N ILE A 6 -0.67 -3.24 -15.50
CA ILE A 6 -0.39 -2.49 -14.27
C ILE A 6 1.11 -2.46 -14.03
N GLY A 7 1.70 -1.26 -14.13
CA GLY A 7 3.14 -1.03 -14.11
C GLY A 7 3.58 -0.10 -12.97
N ARG A 8 4.88 0.24 -12.97
CA ARG A 8 5.49 1.19 -12.03
C ARG A 8 4.76 2.53 -11.96
N ASN A 9 4.30 3.01 -13.11
CA ASN A 9 3.69 4.33 -13.25
C ASN A 9 2.15 4.28 -13.22
N SER A 10 1.55 3.14 -12.87
CA SER A 10 0.10 3.05 -12.74
C SER A 10 -0.34 3.70 -11.44
N PHE A 11 -1.42 4.49 -11.49
CA PHE A 11 -2.06 4.98 -10.27
C PHE A 11 -2.99 3.90 -9.74
N ILE A 12 -2.71 3.39 -8.55
CA ILE A 12 -3.46 2.28 -7.97
C ILE A 12 -4.04 2.75 -6.64
N TYR A 13 -5.37 2.74 -6.54
CA TYR A 13 -6.08 3.11 -5.33
C TYR A 13 -6.96 1.97 -4.86
N ILE A 14 -6.97 1.71 -3.55
CA ILE A 14 -7.99 0.89 -2.89
C ILE A 14 -8.92 1.85 -2.16
N ARG A 15 -10.18 1.90 -2.57
CA ARG A 15 -11.16 2.87 -2.06
C ARG A 15 -12.56 2.32 -2.03
N LYS A 16 -13.38 2.84 -1.13
CA LYS A 16 -14.81 2.49 -1.06
C LYS A 16 -15.59 3.23 -2.16
N THR A 17 -16.74 2.67 -2.54
CA THR A 17 -17.70 3.39 -3.42
C THR A 17 -18.36 4.55 -2.68
N SER A 18 -18.54 4.43 -1.36
CA SER A 18 -19.05 5.48 -0.49
C SER A 18 -18.35 5.41 0.87
N GLY A 19 -18.07 6.57 1.45
CA GLY A 19 -17.34 6.71 2.71
C GLY A 19 -15.85 6.42 2.60
N THR A 20 -15.21 6.20 3.74
CA THR A 20 -13.77 6.01 3.87
C THR A 20 -13.43 4.60 4.38
N ILE A 21 -12.23 4.13 4.04
CA ILE A 21 -11.67 2.92 4.63
C ILE A 21 -11.46 3.18 6.12
N SER A 22 -11.87 2.24 6.98
CA SER A 22 -11.62 2.34 8.41
C SER A 22 -10.13 2.14 8.67
N TYR A 23 -9.44 3.17 9.18
CA TYR A 23 -8.05 3.07 9.60
C TYR A 23 -7.80 1.89 10.57
N ARG A 24 -8.74 1.66 11.50
CA ARG A 24 -8.65 0.53 12.42
C ARG A 24 -8.65 -0.81 11.68
N LYS A 25 -9.58 -1.02 10.74
CA LYS A 25 -9.61 -2.26 9.93
C LYS A 25 -8.36 -2.41 9.05
N TRP A 26 -7.85 -1.30 8.51
CA TRP A 26 -6.59 -1.29 7.77
C TRP A 26 -5.43 -1.82 8.63
N VAL A 27 -5.25 -1.25 9.83
CA VAL A 27 -4.23 -1.71 10.77
C VAL A 27 -4.45 -3.18 11.12
N GLU A 28 -5.67 -3.57 11.50
CA GLU A 28 -6.03 -4.96 11.82
C GLU A 28 -5.64 -5.94 10.70
N TYR A 29 -5.92 -5.61 9.43
CA TYR A 29 -5.55 -6.45 8.29
C TYR A 29 -4.03 -6.66 8.18
N ILE A 30 -3.25 -5.58 8.33
CA ILE A 30 -1.78 -5.66 8.27
C ILE A 30 -1.23 -6.46 9.45
N GLU A 31 -1.75 -6.27 10.65
CA GLU A 31 -1.32 -7.04 11.82
C GLU A 31 -1.62 -8.55 11.69
N GLN A 32 -2.69 -8.91 10.97
CA GLN A 32 -3.05 -10.31 10.67
C GLN A 32 -2.24 -10.92 9.52
N ASN A 33 -1.56 -10.11 8.71
CA ASN A 33 -0.80 -10.54 7.52
C ASN A 33 0.68 -10.12 7.58
N ARG A 34 1.27 -10.10 8.78
CA ARG A 34 2.65 -9.64 9.03
C ARG A 34 3.73 -10.42 8.28
N GLU A 35 3.44 -11.66 7.86
CA GLU A 35 4.36 -12.42 7.02
C GLU A 35 4.46 -11.84 5.59
N TYR A 36 3.44 -11.11 5.13
CA TYR A 36 3.38 -10.48 3.82
C TYR A 36 3.69 -8.99 3.84
N PHE A 37 3.55 -8.35 5.01
CA PHE A 37 3.61 -6.90 5.17
C PHE A 37 4.45 -6.49 6.37
N ILE A 38 5.21 -5.41 6.22
CA ILE A 38 5.97 -4.80 7.32
C ILE A 38 5.73 -3.30 7.37
N TRP A 39 5.39 -2.77 8.55
CA TRP A 39 5.27 -1.34 8.77
C TRP A 39 6.60 -0.63 8.51
N TYR A 40 6.56 0.56 7.89
CA TYR A 40 7.78 1.31 7.57
C TYR A 40 8.63 1.59 8.82
N GLU A 41 8.01 2.00 9.92
CA GLU A 41 8.66 2.25 11.21
C GLU A 41 9.37 1.02 11.79
N ASN A 42 8.95 -0.19 11.40
CA ASN A 42 9.57 -1.45 11.84
C ASN A 42 10.75 -1.86 10.95
N THR A 43 11.01 -1.15 9.84
CA THR A 43 12.20 -1.39 9.02
C THR A 43 13.44 -0.72 9.64
N THR A 44 14.64 -1.22 9.35
CA THR A 44 15.90 -0.59 9.79
C THR A 44 15.97 0.88 9.37
N LYS A 45 15.47 1.22 8.17
CA LYS A 45 15.41 2.61 7.69
C LYS A 45 14.43 3.44 8.52
N GLY A 46 13.22 2.95 8.76
CA GLY A 46 12.22 3.62 9.60
C GLY A 46 12.74 3.91 11.01
N GLN A 47 13.32 2.91 11.67
CA GLN A 47 13.94 3.06 13.00
C GLN A 47 15.09 4.08 13.01
N THR A 48 15.88 4.12 11.94
CA THR A 48 16.97 5.10 11.80
C THR A 48 16.41 6.52 11.66
N ILE A 49 15.38 6.72 10.85
CA ILE A 49 14.72 8.01 10.68
C ILE A 49 14.02 8.45 11.97
N GLN A 50 13.37 7.54 12.68
CA GLN A 50 12.70 7.84 13.95
C GLN A 50 13.66 8.39 15.00
N LYS A 51 14.86 7.81 15.12
CA LYS A 51 15.90 8.30 16.06
C LYS A 51 16.41 9.69 15.75
N LYS A 52 16.27 10.13 14.50
CA LYS A 52 16.77 11.42 13.99
C LYS A 52 15.66 12.40 13.68
N VAL A 53 14.41 12.10 14.08
CA VAL A 53 13.25 12.92 13.70
C VAL A 53 13.41 14.38 14.15
N ASP A 54 14.11 14.59 15.26
CA ASP A 54 14.39 15.91 15.83
C ASP A 54 15.48 16.70 15.07
N GLU A 55 16.27 16.04 14.21
CA GLU A 55 17.30 16.68 13.38
C GLU A 55 16.71 17.32 12.11
N PHE A 56 15.47 16.98 11.75
CA PHE A 56 14.80 17.54 10.57
C PHE A 56 14.15 18.90 10.86
N SER A 57 14.09 19.73 9.82
CA SER A 57 13.41 21.03 9.87
C SER A 57 11.93 20.89 10.22
N GLU A 58 11.37 21.94 10.83
CA GLU A 58 9.96 21.99 11.19
C GLU A 58 9.02 21.77 10.00
N ASP A 59 9.43 22.20 8.80
CA ASP A 59 8.65 22.02 7.57
C ASP A 59 8.54 20.54 7.12
N ILE A 60 9.58 19.73 7.36
CA ILE A 60 9.65 18.34 6.88
C ILE A 60 9.18 17.35 7.95
N ARG A 61 9.39 17.69 9.23
CA ARG A 61 9.08 16.83 10.37
C ARG A 61 7.64 16.27 10.38
N PRO A 62 6.58 17.04 10.08
CA PRO A 62 5.21 16.51 10.04
C PRO A 62 5.04 15.37 9.03
N ALA A 63 5.65 15.49 7.84
CA ALA A 63 5.60 14.44 6.82
C ALA A 63 6.34 13.17 7.27
N ILE A 64 7.48 13.31 7.95
CA ILE A 64 8.21 12.17 8.50
C ILE A 64 7.42 11.47 9.60
N LEU A 65 6.83 12.22 10.54
CA LEU A 65 6.00 11.66 11.61
C LEU A 65 4.79 10.93 11.04
N TYR A 66 4.18 11.47 9.99
CA TYR A 66 3.10 10.80 9.27
C TYR A 66 3.55 9.43 8.74
N MET A 67 4.71 9.36 8.06
CA MET A 67 5.24 8.11 7.52
C MET A 67 5.57 7.07 8.60
N LEU A 68 5.91 7.51 9.81
CA LEU A 68 6.29 6.66 10.95
C LEU A 68 5.11 6.23 11.84
N ASN A 69 3.87 6.51 11.44
CA ASN A 69 2.67 6.25 12.23
C ASN A 69 1.71 5.29 11.53
N LYS A 70 2.17 4.07 11.18
CA LYS A 70 1.40 3.03 10.48
C LYS A 70 0.65 3.51 9.23
N SER A 71 1.17 4.53 8.56
CA SER A 71 0.61 5.03 7.30
C SER A 71 1.18 4.25 6.11
N ASN A 72 2.45 3.85 6.17
CA ASN A 72 3.14 3.13 5.10
C ASN A 72 3.44 1.69 5.50
N VAL A 73 3.05 0.75 4.63
CA VAL A 73 3.39 -0.66 4.76
C VAL A 73 4.06 -1.19 3.51
N TYR A 74 5.11 -1.97 3.72
CA TYR A 74 5.99 -2.46 2.67
C TYR A 74 5.70 -3.95 2.45
N CYS A 75 5.66 -4.38 1.20
CA CYS A 75 5.56 -5.79 0.86
C CYS A 75 6.83 -6.54 1.33
N THR A 76 6.70 -7.69 1.99
CA THR A 76 7.86 -8.50 2.41
C THR A 76 8.42 -9.33 1.26
N ASN A 77 9.51 -10.07 1.54
CA ASN A 77 10.10 -11.02 0.59
C ASN A 77 9.16 -12.17 0.15
N LYS A 78 8.03 -12.37 0.83
CA LYS A 78 6.97 -13.31 0.40
C LYS A 78 6.23 -12.80 -0.84
N LEU A 79 6.16 -11.48 -1.04
CA LEU A 79 5.45 -10.84 -2.14
C LEU A 79 6.38 -10.22 -3.20
N SER A 80 7.50 -9.64 -2.76
CA SER A 80 8.43 -8.90 -3.62
C SER A 80 9.88 -9.31 -3.39
N LYS A 81 10.81 -8.82 -4.25
CA LYS A 81 12.24 -9.09 -4.06
C LYS A 81 12.83 -8.15 -3.01
N ASN A 82 12.45 -6.88 -3.09
CA ASN A 82 12.81 -5.86 -2.12
C ASN A 82 11.56 -5.29 -1.45
N TYR A 83 11.71 -4.81 -0.22
CA TYR A 83 10.58 -4.33 0.57
C TYR A 83 9.89 -3.09 -0.04
N TRP A 84 10.66 -2.25 -0.74
CA TRP A 84 10.18 -1.05 -1.41
C TRP A 84 9.61 -1.30 -2.80
N ASP A 85 9.64 -2.53 -3.32
CA ASP A 85 9.09 -2.82 -4.66
C ASP A 85 7.55 -2.64 -4.72
N CYS A 86 6.90 -2.72 -3.56
CA CYS A 86 5.47 -2.52 -3.36
C CYS A 86 5.28 -1.83 -2.00
N VAL A 87 4.65 -0.66 -2.01
CA VAL A 87 4.30 0.11 -0.82
C VAL A 87 2.81 0.41 -0.87
N VAL A 88 2.10 0.12 0.22
CA VAL A 88 0.70 0.50 0.39
C VAL A 88 0.65 1.60 1.46
N THR A 89 0.05 2.73 1.11
CA THR A 89 -0.02 3.91 1.96
C THR A 89 -1.47 4.24 2.26
N TYR A 90 -1.85 4.25 3.53
CA TYR A 90 -3.10 4.86 3.96
C TYR A 90 -2.97 6.38 3.79
N ILE A 91 -3.91 6.99 3.08
CA ILE A 91 -3.97 8.44 2.86
C ILE A 91 -5.01 9.03 3.82
N ASN A 92 -4.75 10.23 4.34
CA ASN A 92 -5.69 10.96 5.22
C ASN A 92 -7.11 11.15 4.63
N SER A 93 -7.28 11.06 3.31
CA SER A 93 -8.59 11.04 2.64
C SER A 93 -9.41 9.76 2.91
N GLY A 94 -8.82 8.75 3.55
CA GLY A 94 -9.49 7.48 3.84
C GLY A 94 -9.45 6.48 2.69
N GLU A 95 -8.44 6.57 1.82
CA GLU A 95 -8.14 5.64 0.74
C GLU A 95 -6.74 5.03 0.95
N LEU A 96 -6.44 3.92 0.27
CA LEU A 96 -5.07 3.43 0.17
C LEU A 96 -4.51 3.72 -1.22
N SER A 97 -3.28 4.22 -1.31
CA SER A 97 -2.50 4.23 -2.54
C SER A 97 -1.52 3.07 -2.55
N VAL A 98 -1.31 2.48 -3.73
CA VAL A 98 -0.30 1.44 -3.93
C VAL A 98 0.73 1.95 -4.92
N SER A 99 1.97 2.04 -4.45
CA SER A 99 3.14 2.35 -5.28
C SER A 99 3.90 1.08 -5.62
N LEU A 100 4.30 0.95 -6.88
CA LEU A 100 5.08 -0.19 -7.38
C LEU A 100 6.36 0.32 -8.02
N GLU A 101 7.49 -0.36 -7.83
CA GLU A 101 8.74 -0.04 -8.54
C GLU A 101 8.86 -0.76 -9.90
N LYS A 102 8.01 -1.75 -10.13
CA LYS A 102 8.02 -2.61 -11.32
C LYS A 102 6.60 -3.08 -11.64
N ARG A 103 6.45 -3.84 -12.73
CA ARG A 103 5.16 -4.46 -13.08
C ARG A 103 4.64 -5.30 -11.92
N ILE A 104 3.33 -5.21 -11.66
CA ILE A 104 2.71 -5.98 -10.58
C ILE A 104 2.88 -7.48 -10.82
N SER A 105 3.19 -8.24 -9.76
CA SER A 105 3.20 -9.69 -9.82
C SER A 105 1.81 -10.25 -9.53
N LYS A 106 1.51 -11.49 -9.99
CA LYS A 106 0.26 -12.17 -9.62
C LYS A 106 0.06 -12.26 -8.10
N LYS A 107 1.15 -12.49 -7.35
CA LYS A 107 1.11 -12.61 -5.89
C LYS A 107 0.71 -11.30 -5.22
N ILE A 108 1.32 -10.18 -5.63
CA ILE A 108 0.96 -8.86 -5.11
C ILE A 108 -0.49 -8.55 -5.48
N ALA A 109 -0.87 -8.74 -6.74
CA ALA A 109 -2.23 -8.47 -7.19
C ALA A 109 -3.30 -9.28 -6.43
N ALA A 110 -3.07 -10.58 -6.21
CA ALA A 110 -3.97 -11.42 -5.42
C ALA A 110 -4.10 -10.93 -3.98
N LYS A 111 -2.97 -10.57 -3.35
CA LYS A 111 -2.99 -10.11 -1.95
C LYS A 111 -3.65 -8.73 -1.81
N LEU A 112 -3.51 -7.84 -2.79
CA LEU A 112 -4.25 -6.57 -2.81
C LEU A 112 -5.76 -6.78 -2.99
N LEU A 113 -6.19 -7.75 -3.79
CA LEU A 113 -7.61 -8.10 -3.95
C LEU A 113 -8.21 -8.61 -2.63
N GLU A 114 -7.50 -9.50 -1.94
CA GLU A 114 -7.89 -10.00 -0.60
C GLU A 114 -8.00 -8.85 0.42
N MET A 115 -7.04 -7.92 0.41
CA MET A 115 -7.07 -6.72 1.23
C MET A 115 -8.28 -5.83 0.91
N ALA A 116 -8.56 -5.59 -0.36
CA ALA A 116 -9.69 -4.78 -0.78
C ALA A 116 -11.03 -5.40 -0.34
N GLU A 117 -11.17 -6.72 -0.46
CA GLU A 117 -12.34 -7.47 0.00
C GLU A 117 -12.54 -7.33 1.51
N TYR A 118 -11.49 -7.55 2.31
CA TYR A 118 -11.55 -7.40 3.77
C TYR A 118 -11.99 -5.98 4.22
N LEU A 119 -11.55 -4.97 3.48
CA LEU A 119 -11.84 -3.56 3.76
C LEU A 119 -13.19 -3.09 3.20
N ASP A 120 -13.94 -3.96 2.53
CA ASP A 120 -15.17 -3.62 1.80
C ASP A 120 -14.92 -2.45 0.83
N ALA A 121 -13.89 -2.61 0.01
CA ALA A 121 -13.34 -1.62 -0.91
C ALA A 121 -13.09 -2.21 -2.30
N LYS A 122 -12.73 -1.36 -3.25
CA LYS A 122 -12.45 -1.71 -4.65
C LYS A 122 -11.09 -1.20 -5.07
N ILE A 123 -10.43 -1.92 -5.97
CA ILE A 123 -9.16 -1.49 -6.57
C ILE A 123 -9.44 -0.75 -7.87
N VAL A 124 -9.03 0.51 -7.94
CA VAL A 124 -9.14 1.36 -9.12
C VAL A 124 -7.76 1.66 -9.68
N ILE A 125 -7.59 1.42 -10.98
CA ILE A 125 -6.36 1.64 -11.74
C ILE A 125 -6.54 2.83 -12.68
N ASP A 126 -5.57 3.74 -12.66
CA ASP A 126 -5.52 4.95 -13.46
C ASP A 126 -6.85 5.73 -13.40
N GLU A 127 -7.45 5.75 -12.21
CA GLU A 127 -8.74 6.38 -11.86
C GLU A 127 -9.96 5.90 -12.65
N LYS A 128 -9.77 4.95 -13.58
CA LYS A 128 -10.75 4.62 -14.62
C LYS A 128 -11.15 3.15 -14.62
N TYR A 129 -10.24 2.25 -14.28
CA TYR A 129 -10.45 0.81 -14.45
C TYR A 129 -10.61 0.12 -13.11
N LEU A 130 -11.70 -0.64 -12.98
CA LEU A 130 -11.89 -1.54 -11.86
C LEU A 130 -11.03 -2.80 -12.07
N PHE A 131 -10.25 -3.14 -11.04
CA PHE A 131 -9.48 -4.38 -10.98
C PHE A 131 -10.14 -5.33 -9.97
N GLU A 132 -10.70 -6.41 -10.50
CA GLU A 132 -11.57 -7.39 -9.82
C GLU A 132 -10.95 -8.78 -9.80
N SER A 133 -10.03 -9.08 -10.73
CA SER A 133 -9.39 -10.40 -10.82
C SER A 133 -7.99 -10.32 -11.41
N VAL A 134 -7.10 -11.19 -10.91
CA VAL A 134 -5.75 -11.40 -11.45
C VAL A 134 -5.75 -11.80 -12.93
N ASP A 135 -6.85 -12.36 -13.44
CA ASP A 135 -7.00 -12.74 -14.84
C ASP A 135 -7.13 -11.53 -15.78
N GLN A 136 -7.36 -10.33 -15.23
CA GLN A 136 -7.30 -9.08 -15.99
C GLN A 136 -5.86 -8.74 -16.38
N LEU A 137 -4.85 -9.24 -15.66
CA LEU A 137 -3.46 -8.89 -15.91
C LEU A 137 -2.99 -9.42 -17.27
N THR A 138 -2.39 -8.53 -18.04
CA THR A 138 -1.59 -8.89 -19.23
C THR A 138 -0.12 -8.91 -18.88
N TRP A 139 0.58 -9.90 -19.46
CA TRP A 139 2.02 -10.12 -19.29
C TRP A 139 2.84 -9.49 -20.41
#